data_AF-A0A0B3VH58-F1
#
_entry.id   AF-A0A0B3VH58-F1
#
_cell.length_a   1.000
_cell.length_b   1.000
_cell.length_c   1.000
_cell.angle_alpha   90.00
_cell.angle_beta   90.00
_cell.angle_gamma   90.00
#
_symmetry.space_group_name_H-M   'P 1'
#
loop_
_entity.id
_entity.type
_entity.pdbx_description
1 polymer ?
#
loop_
_entity_poly.entity_id
_entity_poly.type
_entity_poly.pdbx_seq_one_letter_code
_entity_poly.pdbx_strand_id
1 'polypeptide(L)'
;MCCVNSIATLKPIRFKLYGDKTYRLYNYSKDDTLSEMIKKYRLNNNLSYKELGELVNCSQGHLWMIEHKDRDYPQSKVLIKKILKLVRKDFILCIVVGNIIKFIFT
;
A
#
# COMPACT_ATOMS: atom_id res chain seq x y z
N MET A 1 -22.06 20.82 9.29
CA MET A 1 -22.46 19.41 9.04
C MET A 1 -22.04 19.01 7.64
N CYS A 2 -21.45 17.81 7.54
CA CYS A 2 -21.27 16.98 6.35
C CYS A 2 -20.31 17.48 5.24
N CYS A 3 -19.01 17.31 5.51
CA CYS A 3 -17.98 17.08 4.49
C CYS A 3 -18.22 15.72 3.80
N VAL A 4 -19.27 15.58 3.00
CA VAL A 4 -19.61 14.32 2.33
C VAL A 4 -20.00 14.60 0.89
N ASN A 5 -19.09 15.12 0.07
CA ASN A 5 -19.31 15.27 -1.38
C ASN A 5 -18.01 15.35 -2.18
N SER A 6 -17.05 14.45 -1.96
CA SER A 6 -15.89 14.31 -2.89
C SER A 6 -15.32 12.90 -3.02
N ILE A 7 -16.00 11.87 -2.50
CA ILE A 7 -15.52 10.48 -2.67
C ILE A 7 -15.87 9.94 -4.07
N ALA A 8 -16.76 10.59 -4.82
CA ALA A 8 -17.36 10.03 -6.04
C ALA A 8 -16.53 10.11 -7.34
N THR A 9 -15.27 10.58 -7.33
CA THR A 9 -14.50 10.77 -8.59
C THR A 9 -13.03 10.37 -8.54
N LEU A 10 -12.57 9.66 -7.52
CA LEU A 10 -11.17 9.24 -7.46
C LEU A 10 -10.96 8.02 -8.35
N LYS A 11 -10.27 8.21 -9.49
CA LYS A 11 -9.74 7.10 -10.29
C LYS A 11 -8.93 6.17 -9.37
N PRO A 12 -9.11 4.85 -9.46
CA PRO A 12 -8.40 3.91 -8.60
C PRO A 12 -6.89 4.04 -8.83
N ILE A 13 -6.11 4.06 -7.76
CA ILE A 13 -4.66 4.05 -7.89
C ILE A 13 -4.24 2.67 -8.38
N ARG A 14 -3.38 2.67 -9.41
CA ARG A 14 -2.81 1.47 -9.98
C ARG A 14 -1.45 1.21 -9.36
N PHE A 15 -1.25 -0.03 -8.95
CA PHE A 15 0.00 -0.51 -8.41
C PHE A 15 0.52 -1.67 -9.24
N LYS A 16 1.82 -1.70 -9.53
CA LYS A 16 2.49 -2.84 -10.17
C LYS A 16 3.31 -3.60 -9.16
N LEU A 17 3.09 -4.90 -9.08
CA LEU A 17 3.90 -5.86 -8.35
C LEU A 17 4.75 -6.67 -9.31
N TYR A 18 6.06 -6.68 -9.12
CA TYR A 18 6.98 -7.59 -9.82
C TYR A 18 7.59 -8.58 -8.84
N GLY A 19 7.80 -9.84 -9.22
CA GLY A 19 8.63 -10.72 -8.41
C GLY A 19 9.05 -12.03 -9.06
N ASP A 20 10.33 -12.36 -8.93
CA ASP A 20 10.88 -13.72 -9.12
C ASP A 20 11.17 -14.44 -7.78
N LYS A 21 11.46 -13.69 -6.70
CA LYS A 21 11.63 -14.21 -5.31
C LYS A 21 11.14 -13.24 -4.22
N THR A 22 10.98 -11.95 -4.53
CA THR A 22 10.44 -10.90 -3.65
C THR A 22 9.55 -9.97 -4.46
N TYR A 23 8.49 -9.43 -3.83
CA TYR A 23 7.57 -8.51 -4.49
C TYR A 23 8.06 -7.06 -4.43
N ARG A 24 8.17 -6.40 -5.58
CA ARG A 24 8.45 -4.96 -5.72
C ARG A 24 7.17 -4.22 -6.04
N LEU A 25 6.79 -3.22 -5.25
CA LEU A 25 5.59 -2.42 -5.50
C LEU A 25 5.95 -1.06 -6.12
N TYR A 26 5.46 -0.83 -7.33
CA TYR A 26 5.57 0.45 -8.01
C TYR A 26 4.20 1.11 -8.08
N ASN A 27 4.11 2.37 -7.65
CA ASN A 27 2.92 3.16 -7.92
C ASN A 27 3.00 3.72 -9.35
N TYR A 28 1.89 3.65 -10.09
CA TYR A 28 1.75 4.32 -11.38
C TYR A 28 1.33 5.78 -11.24
N SER A 29 0.79 6.18 -10.09
CA SER A 29 0.46 7.57 -9.78
C SER A 29 1.71 8.32 -9.31
N LYS A 30 1.92 9.53 -9.84
CA LYS A 30 3.02 10.42 -9.48
C LYS A 30 2.85 11.05 -8.08
N ASP A 31 1.63 11.07 -7.57
CA ASP A 31 1.26 12.02 -6.52
C ASP A 31 1.30 11.44 -5.09
N ASP A 32 1.49 10.12 -4.92
CA ASP A 32 1.61 9.50 -3.59
C ASP A 32 2.23 8.11 -3.64
N THR A 33 3.47 7.93 -3.18
CA THR A 33 4.08 6.58 -3.05
C THR A 33 3.39 5.75 -1.97
N LEU A 34 3.48 4.41 -2.01
CA LEU A 34 2.92 3.56 -0.94
C LEU A 34 3.45 3.98 0.44
N SER A 35 4.75 4.29 0.53
CA SER A 35 5.38 4.78 1.76
C SER A 35 4.71 6.05 2.29
N GLU A 36 4.39 7.01 1.42
CA GLU A 36 3.69 8.24 1.80
C GLU A 36 2.25 7.98 2.23
N MET A 37 1.56 7.07 1.55
CA MET A 37 0.20 6.68 1.92
C MET A 37 0.15 6.03 3.31
N ILE A 38 1.07 5.12 3.60
CA ILE A 38 1.20 4.50 4.93
C ILE A 38 1.51 5.55 5.99
N LYS A 39 2.50 6.42 5.73
CA LYS A 39 2.91 7.47 6.65
C LYS A 39 1.76 8.44 6.94
N LYS A 40 1.04 8.90 5.91
CA LYS A 40 -0.14 9.76 6.05
C LYS A 40 -1.22 9.07 6.88
N TYR A 41 -1.54 7.80 6.57
CA TYR A 41 -2.52 7.05 7.35
C TYR A 41 -2.12 6.94 8.82
N ARG A 42 -0.87 6.59 9.12
CA ARG A 42 -0.36 6.45 10.48
C ARG A 42 -0.47 7.76 11.27
N LEU A 43 0.01 8.86 10.68
CA LEU A 43 0.00 10.18 11.32
C LEU A 43 -1.42 10.72 11.50
N ASN A 44 -2.29 10.57 10.50
CA ASN A 44 -3.68 11.03 10.59
C ASN A 44 -4.51 10.29 11.65
N ASN A 45 -4.11 9.06 12.00
CA ASN A 45 -4.76 8.25 13.02
C ASN A 45 -3.97 8.21 14.34
N ASN A 46 -2.92 9.03 14.50
CA ASN A 46 -2.05 9.06 15.68
C ASN A 46 -1.50 7.68 16.10
N LEU A 47 -1.21 6.81 15.13
CA LEU A 47 -0.74 5.45 15.40
C LEU A 47 0.78 5.41 15.57
N SER A 48 1.23 4.61 16.54
CA SER A 48 2.61 4.12 16.59
C SER A 48 2.87 3.07 15.49
N TYR A 49 4.15 2.77 15.22
CA TYR A 49 4.49 1.67 14.32
C TYR A 49 4.02 0.31 14.85
N LYS A 50 3.94 0.15 16.18
CA LYS A 50 3.45 -1.07 16.81
C LYS A 50 1.96 -1.27 16.52
N GLU A 51 1.13 -0.25 16.77
CA GLU A 51 -0.32 -0.31 16.53
C GLU A 51 -0.64 -0.49 15.05
N LEU A 52 0.07 0.23 14.16
CA LEU A 52 -0.07 0.00 12.72
C LEU A 52 0.34 -1.43 12.33
N GLY A 53 1.39 -1.97 12.97
CA GLY A 53 1.87 -3.33 12.78
C GLY A 53 0.83 -4.38 13.12
N GLU A 54 0.09 -4.18 14.22
CA GLU A 54 -1.00 -5.04 14.64
C GLU A 54 -2.13 -5.06 13.59
N LEU A 55 -2.49 -3.91 13.02
CA LEU A 55 -3.54 -3.80 11.99
C LEU A 55 -3.21 -4.59 10.70
N VAL A 56 -1.95 -4.61 10.27
CA VAL A 56 -1.54 -5.28 9.03
C VAL A 56 -0.81 -6.61 9.26
N ASN A 57 -0.65 -7.03 10.52
CA ASN A 57 0.17 -8.17 10.94
C ASN A 57 1.60 -8.09 10.40
N CYS A 58 2.30 -7.01 10.74
CA CYS A 58 3.66 -6.69 10.32
C CYS A 58 4.48 -6.16 11.51
N SER A 59 5.79 -6.39 11.52
CA SER A 59 6.63 -5.87 12.60
C SER A 59 6.81 -4.34 12.49
N GLN A 60 6.96 -3.67 13.63
CA GLN A 60 7.22 -2.23 13.68
C GLN A 60 8.46 -1.82 12.88
N GLY A 61 9.52 -2.63 12.92
CA GLY A 61 10.76 -2.38 12.18
C GLY A 61 10.53 -2.47 10.67
N HIS A 62 9.77 -3.46 10.21
CA HIS A 62 9.47 -3.60 8.78
C HIS A 62 8.60 -2.42 8.28
N LEU A 63 7.64 -1.94 9.07
CA LEU A 63 6.87 -0.74 8.74
C LEU A 63 7.73 0.52 8.67
N TRP A 64 8.64 0.71 9.63
CA TRP A 64 9.58 1.84 9.62
C TRP A 64 10.42 1.84 8.34
N MET A 65 10.95 0.68 7.94
CA MET A 65 11.74 0.54 6.72
C MET A 65 10.95 0.87 5.45
N ILE A 66 9.66 0.49 5.40
CA ILE A 66 8.78 0.83 4.28
C ILE A 66 8.56 2.35 4.21
N GLU A 67 8.27 3.02 5.33
CA GLU A 67 8.06 4.47 5.34
C GLU A 67 9.30 5.28 4.94
N HIS A 68 10.49 4.80 5.30
CA HIS A 68 11.75 5.52 5.06
C HIS A 68 12.40 5.19 3.71
N LYS A 69 11.74 4.39 2.87
CA LYS A 69 12.28 3.93 1.57
C LYS A 69 13.66 3.23 1.69
N ASP A 70 14.04 2.83 2.91
CA ASP A 70 15.29 2.16 3.24
C ASP A 70 15.28 0.69 2.75
N ARG A 71 14.07 0.16 2.49
CA ARG A 71 13.85 -0.96 1.57
C ARG A 71 12.65 -0.70 0.67
N ASP A 72 12.82 -0.98 -0.61
CA ASP A 72 11.75 -1.04 -1.61
C ASP A 72 10.80 -2.25 -1.45
N TYR A 73 10.68 -2.90 -0.28
CA TYR A 73 10.11 -4.28 -0.26
C TYR A 73 9.22 -4.62 0.93
N PRO A 74 7.89 -4.52 0.78
CA PRO A 74 7.00 -5.51 1.36
C PRO A 74 7.26 -6.87 0.68
N GLN A 75 7.82 -7.82 1.43
CA GLN A 75 8.31 -9.09 0.86
C GLN A 75 7.20 -10.06 0.40
N SER A 76 5.94 -9.83 0.80
CA SER A 76 4.82 -10.71 0.44
C SER A 76 3.65 -9.94 -0.18
N LYS A 77 3.07 -10.52 -1.24
CA LYS A 77 1.80 -10.07 -1.85
C LYS A 77 0.68 -9.90 -0.82
N VAL A 78 0.64 -10.76 0.19
CA VAL A 78 -0.39 -10.74 1.24
C VAL A 78 -0.28 -9.46 2.08
N LEU A 79 0.93 -9.10 2.52
CA LEU A 79 1.16 -7.88 3.27
C LEU A 79 0.80 -6.63 2.46
N ILE A 80 1.18 -6.59 1.19
CA ILE A 80 0.86 -5.47 0.28
C ILE A 80 -0.65 -5.30 0.16
N LYS A 81 -1.38 -6.39 -0.02
CA LYS A 81 -2.85 -6.35 -0.10
C LYS A 81 -3.47 -5.85 1.20
N LYS A 82 -2.96 -6.27 2.37
CA LYS A 82 -3.44 -5.80 3.67
C LYS A 82 -3.20 -4.30 3.85
N ILE A 83 -1.98 -3.85 3.57
CA ILE A 83 -1.61 -2.44 3.65
C ILE A 83 -2.49 -1.61 2.72
N LEU A 84 -2.61 -2.00 1.45
CA LEU A 84 -3.42 -1.26 0.47
C LEU A 84 -4.88 -1.14 0.93
N LYS A 85 -5.51 -2.24 1.35
CA LYS A 85 -6.86 -2.22 1.91
C LYS A 85 -7.03 -1.29 3.11
N LEU A 86 -5.99 -1.16 3.94
CA LEU A 86 -6.01 -0.28 5.10
C LEU A 86 -5.94 1.20 4.69
N VAL A 87 -5.00 1.54 3.80
CA VAL A 87 -4.73 2.94 3.44
C VAL A 87 -5.62 3.48 2.32
N ARG A 88 -6.20 2.61 1.48
CA ARG A 88 -7.06 3.00 0.35
C ARG A 88 -7.99 1.86 -0.06
N LYS A 89 -9.30 2.10 -0.08
CA LYS A 89 -10.28 1.08 -0.48
C LYS A 89 -10.31 0.86 -2.01
N ASP A 90 -10.16 1.94 -2.78
CA ASP A 90 -10.25 1.90 -4.24
C ASP A 90 -8.87 1.82 -4.92
N PHE A 91 -8.42 0.59 -5.21
CA PHE A 91 -7.14 0.34 -5.88
C PHE A 91 -7.19 -0.82 -6.87
N ILE A 92 -6.34 -0.74 -7.89
CA ILE A 92 -6.09 -1.83 -8.84
C ILE A 92 -4.66 -2.32 -8.62
N LEU A 93 -4.51 -3.58 -8.27
CA LEU A 93 -3.22 -4.22 -8.09
C LEU A 93 -2.92 -5.14 -9.27
N CYS A 94 -1.92 -4.77 -10.05
CA CYS A 94 -1.39 -5.55 -11.18
C CYS A 94 -0.21 -6.38 -10.69
N ILE A 95 -0.25 -7.69 -10.85
CA ILE A 95 0.80 -8.61 -10.42
C ILE A 95 1.44 -9.24 -11.63
N VAL A 96 2.75 -9.02 -11.79
CA VAL A 96 3.58 -9.54 -12.87
C VAL A 96 4.58 -10.53 -12.29
N VAL A 97 4.46 -11.79 -12.70
CA VAL A 97 5.39 -12.88 -12.35
C VAL A 97 5.79 -13.56 -13.65
N GLY A 98 7.04 -13.38 -14.09
CA GLY A 98 7.47 -13.74 -15.45
C GLY A 98 6.57 -13.10 -16.51
N ASN A 99 5.97 -13.92 -17.38
CA ASN A 99 5.06 -13.49 -18.45
C ASN A 99 3.57 -13.43 -18.01
N ILE A 100 3.26 -13.73 -16.76
CA ILE A 100 1.89 -13.80 -16.26
C ILE A 100 1.50 -12.46 -15.63
N ILE A 101 0.40 -11.86 -16.13
CA ILE A 101 -0.21 -10.66 -15.56
C ILE A 101 -1.54 -11.02 -14.91
N LYS A 102 -1.69 -10.75 -13.61
CA LYS A 102 -2.95 -10.90 -12.87
C LYS A 102 -3.43 -9.56 -12.33
N PHE A 103 -4.70 -9.25 -12.55
CA PHE A 103 -5.35 -8.05 -12.00
C PHE A 103 -6.15 -8.42 -10.75
N ILE A 104 -6.02 -7.60 -9.70
CA ILE A 104 -6.84 -7.69 -8.49
C ILE A 104 -7.54 -6.34 -8.32
N PHE A 105 -8.86 -6.39 -8.35
CA PHE A 105 -9.74 -5.27 -8.07
C PHE A 105 -10.24 -5.40 -6.63
N THR A 106 -10.27 -4.29 -5.90
CA THR A 106 -10.84 -4.21 -4.55
C THR A 106 -11.76 -3.01 -4.49
#